data_AF-I1S6Y1-F1
#
_entry.id   AF-I1S6Y1-F1
#
_cell.length_a   1.000
_cell.length_b   1.000
_cell.length_c   1.000
_cell.angle_alpha   90.00
_cell.angle_beta   90.00
_cell.angle_gamma   90.00
#
_symmetry.space_group_name_H-M   'P 1'
#
loop_
_entity.id
_entity.type
_entity.pdbx_description
1 polymer ?
#
loop_
_entity_poly.entity_id
_entity_poly.type
_entity_poly.pdbx_seq_one_letter_code
_entity_poly.pdbx_strand_id
1 'polypeptide(L)'
;MANRFMKTSSNAKIHSLGDLWLVLERRCICHIWAESSNDWADGESRFIPEIPHAETGVRSLDGYYVPRSCLLRTGDEWEGWWDEDPFDILDLTADLMTNLERLEPTPNSMFRNLFELLPNEIKNHVCSYLQDEELSLDCTYLMPQFMWAGMFFRIAFLWDLDVKVVYKKTGSSKVDLEKWNWEKLTRQVMSRAESSLNAKSGVKESAWDYSKVELHVPGGLANRRRIWQVLEEMLPSTAVWEGPNEPYTDAMLELAHNEVGGPINPW
;
A
#
# COMPACT_ATOMS: atom_id res chain seq x y z
N MET A 1 -13.33 -4.12 7.03
CA MET A 1 -12.61 -3.40 5.96
C MET A 1 -11.89 -4.35 5.00
N ALA A 2 -11.00 -5.22 5.49
CA ALA A 2 -10.30 -6.24 4.67
C ALA A 2 -11.25 -7.12 3.82
N ASN A 3 -12.35 -7.64 4.40
CA ASN A 3 -13.34 -8.42 3.64
C ASN A 3 -14.05 -7.64 2.51
N ARG A 4 -14.14 -6.31 2.62
CA ARG A 4 -14.68 -5.47 1.55
C ARG A 4 -13.62 -5.33 0.46
N PHE A 5 -12.38 -4.98 0.84
CA PHE A 5 -11.23 -4.88 -0.06
C PHE A 5 -11.02 -6.16 -0.89
N MET A 6 -10.94 -7.33 -0.25
CA MET A 6 -10.75 -8.63 -0.93
C MET A 6 -11.87 -8.99 -1.91
N LYS A 7 -13.06 -8.39 -1.75
CA LYS A 7 -14.19 -8.57 -2.68
C LYS A 7 -14.24 -7.53 -3.79
N THR A 8 -13.63 -6.36 -3.60
CA THR A 8 -13.78 -5.21 -4.50
C THR A 8 -12.53 -4.89 -5.31
N SER A 9 -11.34 -5.32 -4.85
CA SER A 9 -10.10 -5.12 -5.58
C SER A 9 -9.80 -6.34 -6.46
N SER A 10 -9.75 -6.13 -7.77
CA SER A 10 -9.32 -7.13 -8.77
C SER A 10 -7.85 -7.51 -8.59
N ASN A 11 -7.04 -6.57 -8.10
CA ASN A 11 -5.61 -6.71 -7.85
C ASN A 11 -5.25 -7.23 -6.46
N ALA A 12 -6.23 -7.50 -5.60
CA ALA A 12 -5.93 -8.06 -4.28
C ALA A 12 -5.29 -9.44 -4.46
N LYS A 13 -3.98 -9.51 -4.24
CA LYS A 13 -3.22 -10.77 -4.27
C LYS A 13 -3.67 -11.71 -3.14
N ILE A 14 -4.31 -11.18 -2.10
CA ILE A 14 -4.99 -11.92 -1.03
C ILE A 14 -6.51 -11.91 -1.31
N HIS A 15 -7.12 -13.09 -1.44
CA HIS A 15 -8.56 -13.22 -1.76
C HIS A 15 -9.43 -13.58 -0.55
N SER A 16 -8.84 -14.03 0.55
CA SER A 16 -9.55 -14.37 1.78
C SER A 16 -8.79 -13.99 3.04
N LEU A 17 -9.51 -13.88 4.16
CA LEU A 17 -8.90 -13.65 5.47
C LEU A 17 -7.95 -14.81 5.84
N GLY A 18 -8.24 -16.03 5.37
CA GLY A 18 -7.35 -17.17 5.53
C GLY A 18 -6.02 -16.96 4.79
N ASP A 19 -6.06 -16.45 3.56
CA ASP A 19 -4.85 -16.12 2.79
C ASP A 19 -4.02 -15.04 3.50
N LEU A 20 -4.67 -14.02 4.08
CA LEU A 20 -4.00 -12.98 4.86
C LEU A 20 -3.24 -13.57 6.04
N TRP A 21 -3.92 -14.39 6.85
CA TRP A 21 -3.30 -15.04 8.00
C TRP A 21 -2.15 -15.95 7.60
N LEU A 22 -2.33 -16.78 6.56
CA LEU A 22 -1.28 -17.67 6.06
C LEU A 22 -0.06 -16.90 5.54
N VAL A 23 -0.26 -15.77 4.86
CA VAL A 23 0.86 -14.92 4.38
C VAL A 23 1.60 -14.27 5.55
N LEU A 24 0.87 -13.72 6.52
CA LEU A 24 1.47 -13.11 7.70
C LEU A 24 2.26 -14.13 8.53
N GLU A 25 1.66 -15.29 8.80
CA GLU A 25 2.29 -16.40 9.52
C GLU A 25 3.56 -16.86 8.82
N ARG A 26 3.51 -17.12 7.50
CA ARG A 26 4.68 -17.55 6.71
C ARG A 26 5.79 -16.50 6.71
N ARG A 27 5.46 -15.21 6.65
CA ARG A 27 6.45 -14.12 6.72
C ARG A 27 7.13 -14.07 8.08
N CYS A 28 6.36 -14.16 9.18
CA CYS A 28 6.90 -14.22 10.53
C CYS A 28 7.81 -15.44 10.72
N ILE A 29 7.37 -16.61 10.26
CA ILE A 29 8.17 -17.84 10.31
C ILE A 29 9.47 -17.66 9.51
N CYS A 30 9.41 -17.29 8.23
CA CYS A 30 10.60 -17.10 7.39
C CYS A 30 11.63 -16.13 8.02
N HIS A 31 11.15 -15.08 8.68
CA HIS A 31 12.01 -14.10 9.35
C HIS A 31 12.70 -14.68 10.58
N ILE A 32 11.95 -15.37 11.45
CA ILE A 32 12.52 -16.06 12.62
C ILE A 32 13.62 -17.05 12.19
N TRP A 33 13.39 -17.82 11.12
CA TRP A 33 14.39 -18.77 10.60
C TRP A 33 15.64 -18.07 10.05
N ALA A 34 15.48 -16.97 9.31
CA ALA A 34 16.61 -16.21 8.77
C ALA A 34 17.44 -15.54 9.88
N GLU A 35 16.79 -14.98 10.91
CA GLU A 35 17.49 -14.37 12.05
C GLU A 35 18.19 -15.41 12.94
N SER A 36 17.64 -16.62 13.08
CA SER A 36 18.26 -17.69 13.86
C SER A 36 19.60 -18.19 13.27
N SER A 37 19.88 -17.90 11.99
CA SER A 37 21.12 -18.30 11.30
C SER A 37 22.24 -17.25 11.32
N ASN A 38 21.94 -16.02 11.74
CA ASN A 38 22.93 -14.94 11.82
C ASN A 38 23.32 -14.72 13.28
N ASP A 39 24.55 -15.13 13.63
CA ASP A 39 25.15 -14.87 14.94
C ASP A 39 25.05 -13.38 15.29
N TRP A 40 24.58 -13.12 16.49
CA TRP A 40 24.12 -11.84 17.00
C TRP A 40 25.26 -10.82 17.11
N ALA A 41 25.53 -10.11 16.02
CA ALA A 41 26.36 -8.91 16.03
C ALA A 41 25.45 -7.66 16.10
N ASP A 42 25.47 -7.00 17.25
CA ASP A 42 24.83 -5.72 17.57
C ASP A 42 23.29 -5.69 17.62
N GLY A 43 22.74 -6.08 18.77
CA GLY A 43 21.77 -5.29 19.56
C GLY A 43 20.41 -4.84 18.98
N GLU A 44 20.14 -5.00 17.69
CA GLU A 44 18.92 -4.57 17.03
C GLU A 44 18.09 -5.80 16.64
N SER A 45 17.29 -6.31 17.58
CA SER A 45 16.27 -7.32 17.27
C SER A 45 15.25 -6.70 16.31
N ARG A 46 15.31 -7.07 15.03
CA ARG A 46 14.36 -6.62 14.02
C ARG A 46 13.12 -7.51 14.12
N PHE A 47 11.96 -6.93 14.41
CA PHE A 47 10.70 -7.69 14.49
C PHE A 47 9.98 -7.80 13.14
N ILE A 48 10.47 -7.10 12.11
CA ILE A 48 9.76 -6.89 10.85
C ILE A 48 10.41 -7.71 9.73
N PRO A 49 9.66 -8.63 9.09
CA PRO A 49 10.19 -9.47 8.02
C PRO A 49 10.55 -8.67 6.77
N GLU A 50 11.67 -8.95 6.13
CA GLU A 50 11.99 -8.35 4.83
C GLU A 50 10.99 -8.79 3.73
N ILE A 51 10.60 -7.87 2.85
CA ILE A 51 9.71 -8.10 1.71
C ILE A 51 10.56 -8.47 0.49
N PRO A 52 10.26 -9.57 -0.22
CA PRO A 52 10.90 -9.86 -1.50
C PRO A 52 10.36 -8.92 -2.58
N HIS A 53 11.25 -8.18 -3.23
CA HIS A 53 10.94 -7.41 -4.43
C HIS A 53 10.44 -8.32 -5.55
N ALA A 54 9.31 -7.97 -6.17
CA ALA A 54 8.68 -8.81 -7.19
C ALA A 54 9.56 -8.99 -8.45
N GLU A 55 10.36 -7.98 -8.80
CA GLU A 55 11.17 -7.95 -10.02
C GLU A 55 12.56 -8.56 -9.82
N THR A 56 13.16 -8.35 -8.66
CA THR A 56 14.56 -8.73 -8.38
C THR A 56 14.68 -9.94 -7.46
N GLY A 57 13.61 -10.31 -6.75
CA GLY A 57 13.62 -11.34 -5.71
C GLY A 57 14.42 -10.96 -4.46
N VAL A 58 15.11 -9.80 -4.46
CA VAL A 58 15.90 -9.32 -3.34
C VAL A 58 14.96 -9.01 -2.18
N ARG A 59 15.28 -9.57 -1.01
CA ARG A 59 14.60 -9.26 0.22
C ARG A 59 15.18 -7.97 0.78
N SER A 60 14.31 -7.04 1.11
CA SER A 60 14.71 -5.83 1.81
C SER A 60 13.53 -5.29 2.62
N LEU A 61 13.81 -4.26 3.40
CA LEU A 61 12.78 -3.48 4.06
C LEU A 61 12.10 -2.48 3.08
N ASP A 62 12.45 -2.50 1.80
CA ASP A 62 11.77 -1.69 0.80
C ASP A 62 10.31 -2.15 0.66
N GLY A 63 9.40 -1.19 0.53
CA GLY A 63 7.96 -1.46 0.55
C GLY A 63 7.35 -1.35 1.95
N TYR A 64 8.16 -1.30 3.02
CA TYR A 64 7.71 -0.69 4.26
C TYR A 64 7.81 0.83 4.11
N TYR A 65 6.68 1.48 3.82
CA TYR A 65 6.61 2.95 3.63
C TYR A 65 6.86 3.82 4.90
N VAL A 66 7.63 3.33 5.89
CA VAL A 66 7.93 3.98 7.19
C VAL A 66 9.39 4.42 7.12
N PRO A 67 9.78 5.45 7.89
CA PRO A 67 11.19 5.73 8.11
C PRO A 67 11.93 4.46 8.53
N ARG A 68 13.11 4.23 7.95
CA ARG A 68 13.94 3.05 8.21
C ARG A 68 14.30 2.91 9.69
N SER A 69 14.48 4.02 10.39
CA SER A 69 14.68 4.03 11.85
C SER A 69 13.57 3.29 12.60
N CYS A 70 12.33 3.37 12.13
CA CYS A 70 11.18 2.66 12.70
C CYS A 70 11.21 1.15 12.44
N LEU A 71 11.99 0.69 11.46
CA LEU A 71 12.11 -0.73 11.14
C LEU A 71 13.27 -1.40 11.89
N LEU A 72 14.25 -0.60 12.33
CA LEU A 72 15.50 -1.08 12.91
C LEU A 72 15.54 -0.97 14.44
N ARG A 73 14.79 -0.03 15.04
CA ARG A 73 14.88 0.27 16.48
C ARG A 73 13.66 -0.21 17.25
N THR A 74 13.87 -0.49 18.54
CA THR A 74 12.80 -0.72 19.53
C THR A 74 12.72 0.50 20.45
N GLY A 75 11.52 1.00 20.78
CA GLY A 75 11.32 2.09 21.76
C GLY A 75 10.62 3.33 21.21
N ASP A 76 9.97 4.10 22.10
CA ASP A 76 9.01 5.22 21.89
C ASP A 76 9.50 6.46 21.10
N GLU A 77 10.64 6.38 20.42
CA GLU A 77 11.28 7.47 19.65
C GLU A 77 10.52 7.85 18.35
N TRP A 78 9.31 7.32 18.18
CA TRP A 78 8.49 7.38 16.98
C TRP A 78 7.88 8.76 16.85
N GLU A 79 8.38 9.56 15.90
CA GLU A 79 8.02 10.96 15.62
C GLU A 79 6.54 11.17 15.18
N GLY A 80 5.57 10.67 15.94
CA GLY A 80 4.13 10.89 15.79
C GLY A 80 3.49 10.37 14.50
N TRP A 81 4.26 9.77 13.58
CA TRP A 81 3.74 9.29 12.29
C TRP A 81 2.61 8.26 12.43
N TRP A 82 2.60 7.52 13.54
CA TRP A 82 1.58 6.54 13.91
C TRP A 82 0.43 7.09 14.75
N ASP A 83 0.46 8.37 15.14
CA ASP A 83 -0.52 8.97 16.05
C ASP A 83 -1.84 9.28 15.32
N GLU A 84 -1.80 9.35 14.00
CA GLU A 84 -2.98 9.62 13.17
C GLU A 84 -3.74 8.32 12.86
N ASP A 85 -4.99 8.27 13.34
CA ASP A 85 -5.88 7.12 13.18
C ASP A 85 -6.23 6.87 11.71
N PRO A 86 -5.81 5.73 11.12
CA PRO A 86 -6.17 5.38 9.75
C PRO A 86 -7.62 4.90 9.63
N PHE A 87 -8.34 4.67 10.72
CA PHE A 87 -9.73 4.21 10.71
C PHE A 87 -10.70 5.39 10.78
N ASP A 88 -10.61 6.26 11.78
CA ASP A 88 -11.46 7.44 11.96
C ASP A 88 -10.70 8.74 11.66
N ILE A 89 -10.67 9.11 10.38
CA ILE A 89 -9.96 10.32 9.93
C ILE A 89 -10.92 11.51 9.96
N LEU A 90 -10.75 12.36 10.97
CA LEU A 90 -11.53 13.60 11.09
C LEU A 90 -11.37 14.49 9.85
N ASP A 91 -12.48 15.09 9.42
CA ASP A 91 -12.57 16.04 8.30
C ASP A 91 -12.05 15.56 6.93
N LEU A 92 -11.74 14.26 6.77
CA LEU A 92 -11.20 13.67 5.53
C LEU A 92 -11.94 14.09 4.27
N THR A 93 -13.27 13.99 4.29
CA THR A 93 -14.08 14.33 3.10
C THR A 93 -14.03 15.82 2.80
N ALA A 94 -14.07 16.67 3.83
CA ALA A 94 -14.01 18.11 3.65
C ALA A 94 -12.65 18.52 3.06
N ASP A 95 -11.56 17.98 3.58
CA ASP A 95 -10.20 18.27 3.13
C ASP A 95 -9.96 17.76 1.70
N LEU A 96 -10.35 16.52 1.38
CA LEU A 96 -10.32 16.02 0.00
C LEU A 96 -11.09 16.93 -0.95
N MET A 97 -12.26 17.41 -0.52
CA MET A 97 -13.05 18.32 -1.32
C MET A 97 -12.37 19.69 -1.47
N THR A 98 -11.57 20.19 -0.52
CA THR A 98 -10.85 21.47 -0.70
C THR A 98 -9.86 21.43 -1.86
N ASN A 99 -9.20 20.28 -2.07
CA ASN A 99 -8.27 20.03 -3.18
C ASN A 99 -8.95 19.89 -4.55
N LEU A 100 -10.27 19.70 -4.59
CA LEU A 100 -10.98 19.59 -5.86
C LEU A 100 -11.10 20.96 -6.54
N GLU A 101 -10.32 21.13 -7.59
CA GLU A 101 -10.23 22.33 -8.43
C GLU A 101 -11.32 22.36 -9.51
N ARG A 102 -11.71 23.57 -9.93
CA ARG A 102 -12.56 23.72 -11.11
C ARG A 102 -11.79 23.33 -12.36
N LEU A 103 -12.47 22.64 -13.26
CA LEU A 103 -11.90 22.31 -14.56
C LEU A 103 -11.92 23.56 -15.46
N GLU A 104 -10.75 23.96 -15.94
CA GLU A 104 -10.62 24.94 -17.01
C GLU A 104 -11.27 24.40 -18.29
N PRO A 105 -11.99 25.23 -19.08
CA PRO A 105 -12.58 24.77 -20.33
C PRO A 105 -11.51 24.31 -21.31
N THR A 106 -11.29 23.00 -21.39
CA THR A 106 -10.41 22.42 -22.41
C THR A 106 -11.15 22.35 -23.75
N PRO A 107 -10.46 22.60 -24.88
CA PRO A 107 -11.03 22.38 -26.20
C PRO A 107 -11.55 20.94 -26.27
N ASN A 108 -12.84 20.79 -26.57
CA ASN A 108 -13.50 19.50 -26.56
C ASN A 108 -12.74 18.53 -27.48
N SER A 109 -12.04 17.55 -26.89
CA SER A 109 -11.21 16.64 -27.68
C SER A 109 -12.13 15.68 -28.44
N MET A 110 -11.86 15.48 -29.73
CA MET A 110 -12.59 14.50 -30.55
C MET A 110 -12.63 13.12 -29.87
N PHE A 111 -11.54 12.78 -29.16
CA PHE A 111 -11.42 11.55 -28.39
C PHE A 111 -12.46 11.45 -27.26
N ARG A 112 -12.70 12.52 -26.49
CA ARG A 112 -13.69 12.51 -25.40
C ARG A 112 -15.09 12.19 -25.92
N ASN A 113 -15.47 12.81 -27.05
CA ASN A 113 -16.76 12.54 -27.69
C ASN A 113 -16.86 11.09 -28.19
N LEU A 114 -15.79 10.54 -28.78
CA LEU A 114 -15.74 9.15 -29.20
C LEU A 114 -15.80 8.19 -28.01
N PHE A 115 -15.12 8.52 -26.91
CA PHE A 115 -15.11 7.72 -25.69
C PHE A 115 -16.51 7.63 -25.06
N GLU A 116 -17.28 8.73 -25.09
CA GLU A 116 -18.67 8.73 -24.63
C GLU A 116 -19.60 7.86 -25.50
N LEU A 117 -19.26 7.61 -26.76
CA LEU A 117 -20.02 6.72 -27.64
C LEU A 117 -19.71 5.23 -27.44
N LEU A 118 -18.67 4.90 -26.66
CA LEU A 118 -18.32 3.51 -26.38
C LEU A 118 -19.45 2.80 -25.61
N PRO A 119 -19.67 1.48 -25.83
CA PRO A 119 -20.52 0.66 -24.99
C PRO A 119 -20.09 0.69 -23.52
N ASN A 120 -21.04 0.51 -22.61
CA ASN A 120 -20.77 0.57 -21.17
C ASN A 120 -19.80 -0.54 -20.73
N GLU A 121 -19.81 -1.69 -21.40
CA GLU A 121 -18.90 -2.81 -21.18
C GLU A 121 -17.45 -2.37 -21.40
N ILE A 122 -17.18 -1.67 -22.51
CA ILE A 122 -15.85 -1.17 -22.85
C ILE A 122 -15.43 -0.06 -21.88
N LYS A 123 -16.34 0.86 -21.54
CA LYS A 123 -16.10 1.90 -20.54
C LYS A 123 -15.73 1.33 -19.19
N ASN A 124 -16.49 0.33 -18.72
CA ASN A 124 -16.23 -0.35 -17.46
C ASN A 124 -14.89 -1.08 -17.49
N HIS A 125 -14.54 -1.70 -18.62
CA HIS A 125 -13.26 -2.37 -18.80
C HIS A 125 -12.07 -1.40 -18.75
N VAL A 126 -12.18 -0.22 -19.37
CA VAL A 126 -11.17 0.83 -19.26
C VAL A 126 -11.04 1.30 -17.80
N CYS A 127 -12.16 1.53 -17.11
CA CYS A 127 -12.12 1.93 -15.71
C CYS A 127 -11.47 0.87 -14.80
N SER A 128 -11.66 -0.43 -15.06
CA SER A 128 -11.01 -1.47 -14.25
C SER A 128 -9.48 -1.43 -14.41
N TYR A 129 -8.96 -1.25 -15.62
CA TYR A 129 -7.51 -1.13 -15.83
C TYR A 129 -6.90 0.07 -15.11
N LEU A 130 -7.58 1.22 -15.15
CA LEU A 130 -7.09 2.43 -14.47
C LEU A 130 -7.12 2.34 -12.94
N GLN A 131 -7.92 1.42 -12.36
CA GLN A 131 -7.90 1.15 -10.93
C GLN A 131 -6.72 0.26 -10.52
N ASP A 132 -6.18 -0.49 -11.48
CA ASP A 132 -5.22 -1.56 -11.25
C ASP A 132 -3.77 -1.16 -11.58
N GLU A 133 -3.56 -0.05 -12.29
CA GLU A 133 -2.23 0.45 -12.67
C GLU A 133 -1.78 1.70 -11.89
N GLU A 134 -0.47 1.92 -11.89
CA GLU A 134 0.12 3.16 -11.38
C GLU A 134 -0.19 4.32 -12.33
N LEU A 135 -1.00 5.25 -11.85
CA LEU A 135 -1.42 6.39 -12.65
C LEU A 135 -0.36 7.49 -12.61
N SER A 136 0.07 7.96 -13.78
CA SER A 136 0.81 9.22 -13.88
C SER A 136 0.02 10.35 -13.23
N LEU A 137 0.71 11.30 -12.59
CA LEU A 137 0.10 12.52 -12.06
C LEU A 137 -0.38 13.46 -13.18
N ASP A 138 0.16 13.31 -14.40
CA ASP A 138 -0.24 14.10 -15.55
C ASP A 138 -1.67 13.78 -15.98
N CYS A 139 -2.51 14.82 -16.04
CA CYS A 139 -3.88 14.69 -16.46
C CYS A 139 -3.98 14.66 -17.99
N THR A 140 -4.67 13.64 -18.50
CA THR A 140 -4.85 13.42 -19.94
C THR A 140 -6.14 14.07 -20.47
N TYR A 141 -7.14 14.24 -19.60
CA TYR A 141 -8.46 14.79 -19.92
C TYR A 141 -9.19 14.04 -21.06
N LEU A 142 -8.79 12.79 -21.33
CA LEU A 142 -9.37 11.94 -22.38
C LEU A 142 -10.68 11.30 -21.93
N MET A 143 -10.74 10.87 -20.67
CA MET A 143 -11.94 10.32 -20.06
C MET A 143 -12.77 11.43 -19.42
N PRO A 144 -14.11 11.42 -19.58
CA PRO A 144 -14.99 12.41 -18.94
C PRO A 144 -14.83 12.47 -17.42
N GLN A 145 -14.97 13.67 -16.84
CA GLN A 145 -14.74 13.87 -15.41
C GLN A 145 -15.79 13.15 -14.54
N PHE A 146 -17.02 12.98 -15.00
CA PHE A 146 -18.02 12.20 -14.30
C PHE A 146 -17.60 10.73 -14.11
N MET A 147 -16.79 10.19 -15.03
CA MET A 147 -16.26 8.83 -14.91
C MET A 147 -15.10 8.76 -13.93
N TRP A 148 -14.20 9.76 -13.94
CA TRP A 148 -13.18 9.93 -12.89
C TRP A 148 -13.80 10.08 -11.50
N ALA A 149 -14.87 10.87 -11.35
CA ALA A 149 -15.64 10.95 -10.12
C ALA A 149 -16.20 9.57 -9.72
N GLY A 150 -16.76 8.83 -10.68
CA GLY A 150 -17.22 7.47 -10.47
C GLY A 150 -16.13 6.51 -9.98
N MET A 151 -14.90 6.64 -10.49
CA MET A 151 -13.74 5.90 -10.01
C MET A 151 -13.34 6.33 -8.60
N PHE A 152 -13.30 7.63 -8.33
CA PHE A 152 -12.97 8.20 -7.03
C PHE A 152 -13.87 7.63 -5.91
N PHE A 153 -15.19 7.59 -6.13
CA PHE A 153 -16.13 7.00 -5.17
C PHE A 153 -15.99 5.49 -4.99
N ARG A 154 -15.27 4.80 -5.88
CA ARG A 154 -15.01 3.36 -5.79
C ARG A 154 -13.66 3.03 -5.15
N ILE A 155 -12.84 4.03 -4.81
CA ILE A 155 -11.56 3.81 -4.13
C ILE A 155 -11.81 3.13 -2.79
N ALA A 156 -11.26 1.93 -2.62
CA ALA A 156 -11.61 1.05 -1.51
C ALA A 156 -11.20 1.61 -0.13
N PHE A 157 -10.10 2.37 -0.06
CA PHE A 157 -9.64 3.01 1.18
C PHE A 157 -10.34 4.34 1.49
N LEU A 158 -11.23 4.83 0.61
CA LEU A 158 -12.09 5.99 0.87
C LEU A 158 -13.52 5.54 1.22
N TRP A 159 -13.64 4.50 2.04
CA TRP A 159 -14.90 3.79 2.29
C TRP A 159 -15.93 4.59 3.10
N ASP A 160 -15.50 5.66 3.77
CA ASP A 160 -16.22 6.52 4.72
C ASP A 160 -16.47 7.94 4.17
N LEU A 161 -16.37 8.15 2.86
CA LEU A 161 -16.68 9.45 2.26
C LEU A 161 -18.12 9.90 2.56
N ASP A 162 -18.26 11.13 3.05
CA ASP A 162 -19.57 11.77 3.19
C ASP A 162 -20.04 12.32 1.83
N VAL A 163 -20.82 11.50 1.13
CA VAL A 163 -21.41 11.83 -0.16
C VAL A 163 -22.24 13.13 -0.12
N LYS A 164 -22.83 13.49 1.03
CA LYS A 164 -23.59 14.75 1.16
C LYS A 164 -22.66 15.95 1.11
N VAL A 165 -21.50 15.89 1.77
CA VAL A 165 -20.47 16.95 1.73
C VAL A 165 -19.95 17.11 0.30
N VAL A 166 -19.67 16.01 -0.38
CA VAL A 166 -19.22 16.03 -1.78
C VAL A 166 -20.26 16.69 -2.68
N TYR A 167 -21.50 16.20 -2.69
CA TYR A 167 -22.55 16.75 -3.56
C TYR A 167 -22.99 18.16 -3.19
N LYS A 168 -22.81 18.59 -1.95
CA LYS A 168 -23.00 19.99 -1.55
C LYS A 168 -22.01 20.91 -2.29
N LYS A 169 -20.75 20.48 -2.51
CA LYS A 169 -19.76 21.24 -3.27
C LYS A 169 -19.96 21.07 -4.78
N THR A 170 -20.14 19.84 -5.23
CA THR A 170 -19.99 19.50 -6.65
C THR A 170 -21.28 19.38 -7.41
N GLY A 171 -22.43 19.28 -6.74
CA GLY A 171 -23.66 18.74 -7.32
C GLY A 171 -23.60 17.23 -7.54
N SER A 172 -24.74 16.63 -7.86
CA SER A 172 -24.88 15.18 -8.09
C SER A 172 -25.15 14.80 -9.54
N SER A 173 -25.37 15.78 -10.43
CA SER A 173 -25.64 15.51 -11.84
C SER A 173 -24.35 15.33 -12.63
N LYS A 174 -24.42 14.58 -13.73
CA LYS A 174 -23.29 14.41 -14.67
C LYS A 174 -22.71 15.78 -15.08
N VAL A 175 -23.59 16.74 -15.41
CA VAL A 175 -23.22 18.09 -15.84
C VAL A 175 -22.51 18.88 -14.74
N ASP A 176 -22.87 18.65 -13.48
CA ASP A 176 -22.21 19.34 -12.37
C ASP A 176 -20.84 18.75 -12.08
N LEU A 177 -20.70 17.42 -12.14
CA LEU A 177 -19.42 16.73 -11.96
C LEU A 177 -18.40 17.11 -13.05
N GLU A 178 -18.85 17.35 -14.28
CA GLU A 178 -17.99 17.79 -15.39
C GLU A 178 -17.28 19.14 -15.14
N LYS A 179 -17.73 19.94 -14.16
CA LYS A 179 -17.14 21.25 -13.86
C LYS A 179 -15.88 21.16 -12.98
N TRP A 180 -15.53 19.97 -12.51
CA TRP A 180 -14.46 19.76 -11.52
C TRP A 180 -13.40 18.79 -12.05
N ASN A 181 -12.14 19.00 -11.65
CA ASN A 181 -11.00 18.19 -12.07
C ASN A 181 -10.88 16.92 -11.21
N TRP A 182 -11.81 16.00 -11.41
CA TRP A 182 -11.83 14.69 -10.77
C TRP A 182 -10.64 13.81 -11.17
N GLU A 183 -10.12 13.98 -12.39
CA GLU A 183 -8.93 13.26 -12.85
C GLU A 183 -7.73 13.56 -11.96
N LYS A 184 -7.41 14.84 -11.75
CA LYS A 184 -6.29 15.28 -10.90
C LYS A 184 -6.42 14.72 -9.49
N LEU A 185 -7.58 14.93 -8.85
CA LEU A 185 -7.80 14.47 -7.48
C LEU A 185 -7.69 12.94 -7.36
N THR A 186 -8.26 12.21 -8.31
CA THR A 186 -8.19 10.74 -8.31
C THR A 186 -6.75 10.25 -8.45
N ARG A 187 -5.97 10.82 -9.38
CA ARG A 187 -4.56 10.48 -9.58
C ARG A 187 -3.72 10.77 -8.34
N GLN A 188 -3.91 11.95 -7.73
CA GLN A 188 -3.21 12.34 -6.50
C GLN A 188 -3.55 11.37 -5.36
N VAL A 189 -4.82 11.05 -5.12
CA VAL A 189 -5.20 10.16 -4.02
C VAL A 189 -4.71 8.72 -4.25
N MET A 190 -4.72 8.26 -5.50
CA MET A 190 -4.22 6.93 -5.88
C MET A 190 -2.69 6.84 -5.94
N SER A 191 -1.96 7.95 -5.75
CA SER A 191 -0.49 7.94 -5.77
C SER A 191 0.05 6.96 -4.72
N ARG A 192 1.09 6.21 -5.10
CA ARG A 192 1.72 5.24 -4.20
C ARG A 192 2.49 5.96 -3.10
N ALA A 193 2.50 5.34 -1.93
CA ALA A 193 3.45 5.74 -0.91
C ALA A 193 4.87 5.40 -1.40
N GLU A 194 5.78 6.37 -1.41
CA GLU A 194 7.17 6.14 -1.80
C GLU A 194 7.98 5.66 -0.59
N SER A 195 8.94 4.75 -0.84
CA SER A 195 9.94 4.37 0.16
C SER A 195 10.96 5.50 0.36
N SER A 196 11.25 5.82 1.61
CA SER A 196 12.21 6.88 2.00
C SER A 196 13.68 6.45 1.93
N LEU A 197 13.99 5.22 1.51
CA LEU A 197 15.33 4.61 1.51
C LEU A 197 16.35 5.24 0.53
N ASN A 198 15.92 6.11 -0.39
CA ASN A 198 16.82 6.95 -1.18
C ASN A 198 17.32 8.19 -0.42
N ALA A 199 16.91 8.38 0.85
CA ALA A 199 17.42 9.43 1.70
C ALA A 199 18.93 9.21 1.93
N LYS A 200 19.73 10.13 1.41
CA LYS A 200 21.18 10.18 1.66
C LYS A 200 21.42 10.20 3.18
N SER A 201 22.40 9.43 3.63
CA SER A 201 22.88 9.45 5.02
C SER A 201 23.04 10.91 5.51
N GLY A 202 22.29 11.28 6.55
CA GLY A 202 22.27 12.63 7.14
C GLY A 202 21.02 13.47 6.88
N VAL A 203 20.07 13.01 6.05
CA VAL A 203 18.74 13.64 5.91
C VAL A 203 17.78 13.02 6.93
N LYS A 204 17.04 13.84 7.69
CA LYS A 204 15.94 13.35 8.53
C LYS A 204 14.93 12.64 7.63
N GLU A 205 14.81 11.33 7.82
CA GLU A 205 13.88 10.49 7.07
C GLU A 205 12.46 10.74 7.60
N SER A 206 11.68 11.56 6.90
CA SER A 206 10.29 11.81 7.27
C SER A 206 9.39 10.69 6.76
N ALA A 207 8.29 10.43 7.47
CA ALA A 207 7.24 9.57 6.97
C ALA A 207 6.72 10.11 5.63
N TRP A 208 6.30 9.20 4.75
CA TRP A 208 5.69 9.60 3.48
C TRP A 208 4.33 10.26 3.74
N ASP A 209 4.08 11.37 3.05
CA ASP A 209 2.79 12.06 3.02
C ASP A 209 2.43 12.49 1.58
N TYR A 210 1.26 13.08 1.43
CA TYR A 210 0.74 13.54 0.15
C TYR A 210 1.28 14.92 -0.30
N SER A 211 2.22 15.52 0.44
CA SER A 211 2.77 16.85 0.12
C SER A 211 3.50 16.86 -1.22
N LYS A 212 4.19 15.75 -1.56
CA LYS A 212 4.92 15.57 -2.82
C LYS A 212 4.04 15.61 -4.06
N VAL A 213 2.75 15.27 -3.91
CA VAL A 213 1.78 15.26 -5.00
C VAL A 213 0.78 16.41 -4.87
N GLU A 214 1.11 17.42 -4.05
CA GLU A 214 0.30 18.62 -3.83
C GLU A 214 -1.13 18.32 -3.36
N LEU A 215 -1.31 17.30 -2.53
CA LEU A 215 -2.60 16.94 -1.95
C LEU A 215 -2.60 17.21 -0.43
N HIS A 216 -3.46 18.13 0.01
CA HIS A 216 -3.58 18.53 1.40
C HIS A 216 -4.69 17.74 2.11
N VAL A 217 -4.30 16.79 2.95
CA VAL A 217 -5.19 15.87 3.65
C VAL A 217 -4.62 15.53 5.02
N PRO A 218 -5.45 15.05 5.98
CA PRO A 218 -4.95 14.52 7.24
C PRO A 218 -3.98 13.36 7.01
N GLY A 219 -2.92 13.27 7.81
CA GLY A 219 -1.89 12.23 7.72
C GLY A 219 -2.46 10.81 7.94
N GLY A 220 -3.59 10.67 8.63
CA GLY A 220 -4.33 9.41 8.75
C GLY A 220 -4.67 8.80 7.38
N LEU A 221 -4.85 9.62 6.33
CA LEU A 221 -5.08 9.12 4.97
C LEU A 221 -3.84 8.46 4.39
N ALA A 222 -2.65 9.00 4.65
CA ALA A 222 -1.39 8.39 4.24
C ALA A 222 -1.21 7.01 4.92
N ASN A 223 -1.47 6.94 6.23
CA ASN A 223 -1.47 5.67 6.99
C ASN A 223 -2.48 4.67 6.42
N ARG A 224 -3.69 5.12 6.11
CA ARG A 224 -4.73 4.27 5.52
C ARG A 224 -4.36 3.78 4.12
N ARG A 225 -3.92 4.67 3.21
CA ARG A 225 -3.48 4.30 1.85
C ARG A 225 -2.38 3.25 1.92
N ARG A 226 -1.44 3.45 2.83
CA ARG A 226 -0.31 2.56 3.05
C ARG A 226 -0.73 1.16 3.49
N ILE A 227 -1.61 1.05 4.47
CA ILE A 227 -2.17 -0.25 4.91
C ILE A 227 -2.80 -0.96 3.70
N TRP A 228 -3.51 -0.21 2.85
CA TRP A 228 -4.14 -0.77 1.65
C TRP A 228 -3.12 -1.21 0.62
N GLN A 229 -2.08 -0.43 0.39
CA GLN A 229 -1.02 -0.78 -0.54
C GLN A 229 -0.28 -2.06 -0.11
N VAL A 230 -0.05 -2.24 1.19
CA VAL A 230 0.49 -3.50 1.73
C VAL A 230 -0.43 -4.67 1.38
N LEU A 231 -1.75 -4.53 1.54
CA LEU A 231 -2.72 -5.58 1.18
C LEU A 231 -2.78 -5.84 -0.34
N GLU A 232 -2.63 -4.80 -1.18
CA GLU A 232 -2.55 -4.90 -2.64
C GLU A 232 -1.29 -5.64 -3.09
N GLU A 233 -0.16 -5.39 -2.43
CA GLU A 233 1.15 -5.91 -2.84
C GLU A 233 1.50 -7.28 -2.23
N MET A 234 0.80 -7.68 -1.16
CA MET A 234 1.02 -8.95 -0.44
C MET A 234 0.79 -10.18 -1.33
N LEU A 235 1.87 -10.83 -1.77
CA LEU A 235 1.81 -12.10 -2.51
C LEU A 235 1.53 -13.30 -1.57
N PRO A 236 0.54 -14.17 -1.90
CA PRO A 236 0.33 -15.48 -1.26
C PRO A 236 1.56 -16.36 -1.32
N SER A 237 2.27 -16.29 -2.46
CA SER A 237 3.52 -16.99 -2.73
C SER A 237 4.71 -16.11 -2.36
N THR A 238 4.82 -15.74 -1.09
CA THR A 238 6.15 -15.71 -0.48
C THR A 238 6.52 -17.18 -0.27
N ALA A 239 6.88 -17.82 -1.38
CA ALA A 239 7.25 -19.22 -1.41
C ALA A 239 8.30 -19.46 -0.33
N VAL A 240 8.14 -20.59 0.37
CA VAL A 240 9.14 -21.25 1.19
C VAL A 240 10.52 -20.84 0.72
N TRP A 241 11.32 -20.23 1.60
CA TRP A 241 12.75 -20.16 1.35
C TRP A 241 13.22 -21.62 1.28
N GLU A 242 13.26 -22.18 0.08
CA GLU A 242 14.18 -23.28 -0.21
C GLU A 242 15.54 -22.63 0.00
N GLY A 243 16.19 -22.98 1.11
CA GLY A 243 17.54 -22.52 1.36
C GLY A 243 18.48 -22.87 0.22
N PRO A 244 19.77 -22.50 0.31
CA PRO A 244 20.75 -23.13 -0.55
C PRO A 244 20.51 -24.64 -0.46
N ASN A 245 20.31 -25.28 -1.61
CA ASN A 245 20.05 -26.71 -1.76
C ASN A 245 21.21 -27.52 -1.16
N GLU A 246 21.27 -27.61 0.16
CA GLU A 246 22.03 -28.64 0.84
C GLU A 246 21.02 -29.69 1.27
N PRO A 247 21.08 -30.91 0.69
CA PRO A 247 20.22 -31.98 1.11
C PRO A 247 20.45 -32.19 2.60
N TYR A 248 19.34 -32.30 3.33
CA TYR A 248 19.26 -32.69 4.74
C TYR A 248 20.10 -33.97 4.92
N THR A 249 21.36 -33.82 5.31
CA THR A 249 22.27 -34.95 5.51
C THR A 249 22.19 -35.34 6.98
N ASP A 250 22.25 -36.66 7.21
CA ASP A 250 22.16 -37.32 8.52
C ASP A 250 23.09 -36.72 9.60
N ALA A 251 24.09 -35.92 9.21
CA ALA A 251 24.98 -35.18 10.11
C ALA A 251 24.27 -34.15 11.00
N MET A 252 23.14 -33.55 10.56
CA MET A 252 22.39 -32.58 11.39
C MET A 252 21.45 -33.27 12.39
N LEU A 253 21.03 -34.51 12.14
CA LEU A 253 20.27 -35.34 13.09
C LEU A 253 21.16 -35.83 14.25
N GLU A 254 22.45 -36.09 14.01
CA GLU A 254 23.39 -36.45 15.08
C GLU A 254 23.64 -35.31 16.08
N LEU A 255 23.58 -34.04 15.64
CA LEU A 255 23.71 -32.90 16.55
C LEU A 255 22.49 -32.71 17.46
N ALA A 256 21.28 -33.00 16.97
CA ALA A 256 20.06 -32.93 17.77
C ALA A 256 19.94 -34.07 18.81
N HIS A 257 20.57 -35.22 18.56
CA HIS A 257 20.60 -36.32 19.51
C HIS A 257 21.68 -36.18 20.60
N ASN A 258 22.72 -35.37 20.39
CA ASN A 258 23.83 -35.22 21.33
C ASN A 258 23.61 -34.15 22.41
N GLU A 259 22.58 -33.31 22.33
CA GLU A 259 22.28 -32.28 23.36
C GLU A 259 21.42 -32.75 24.54
N VAL A 260 21.11 -34.04 24.67
CA VAL A 260 20.42 -34.59 25.86
C VAL A 260 21.39 -35.27 26.86
N GLY A 261 22.70 -35.22 26.62
CA GLY A 261 23.72 -35.81 27.49
C GLY A 261 24.48 -34.79 28.33
N GLY A 262 23.87 -34.26 29.39
CA GLY A 262 24.59 -33.45 30.38
C GLY A 262 25.77 -34.21 31.02
N PRO A 263 26.85 -33.53 31.45
CA PRO A 263 28.04 -34.19 31.96
C PRO A 263 27.78 -34.79 33.35
N ILE A 264 27.98 -36.11 33.47
CA ILE A 264 28.14 -36.76 34.77
C ILE A 264 29.62 -36.62 35.14
N ASN A 265 29.90 -35.79 36.15
CA ASN A 265 31.20 -35.76 36.84
C ASN A 265 31.29 -36.96 37.82
N PRO A 266 32.42 -37.68 37.83
CA PRO A 266 32.88 -38.27 39.07
C PRO A 266 34.38 -37.96 39.32
N TRP A 267 34.61 -37.18 40.38
CA TRP A 267 35.84 -37.02 41.20
C TRP A 267 37.08 -36.40 40.55
#